data_AF-A0A1T5GVP0-F1
#
_entry.id   AF-A0A1T5GVP0-F1
#
_cell.length_a   1.000
_cell.length_b   1.000
_cell.length_c   1.000
_cell.angle_alpha   90.00
_cell.angle_beta   90.00
_cell.angle_gamma   90.00
#
_symmetry.space_group_name_H-M   'P 1'
#
loop_
_entity.id
_entity.type
_entity.pdbx_description
1 polymer ?
#
loop_
_entity_poly.entity_id
_entity_poly.type
_entity_poly.pdbx_seq_one_letter_code
_entity_poly.pdbx_strand_id
1 'polypeptide(L)'
;MARPYSNDLRERVAAAVAGGRRCREVAALFDVSVSSVVKWSQRQRTTGSAAAKRMGGHRKRLLEPHRDLVIGRLREEPDLTLKALVAELAEHGITTCPVSVWRLVRSEGMSFKKKPVRRGAGAPEDRQTARSVEEVSGSA
;
A
#
# COMPACT_ATOMS: atom_id res chain seq x y z
N MET A 1 17.93 8.09 1.11
CA MET A 1 16.86 8.59 2.01
C MET A 1 17.14 10.03 2.38
N ALA A 2 16.17 10.93 2.27
CA ALA A 2 16.32 12.29 2.77
C ALA A 2 16.14 12.28 4.29
N ARG A 3 17.20 12.57 5.05
CA ARG A 3 17.15 12.75 6.51
C ARG A 3 17.15 14.26 6.81
N PRO A 4 16.30 14.74 7.74
CA PRO A 4 16.37 16.13 8.15
C PRO A 4 17.64 16.37 8.97
N TYR A 5 18.15 17.60 8.93
CA TYR A 5 19.19 18.04 9.87
C TYR A 5 18.72 17.87 11.33
N SER A 6 19.67 17.73 12.25
CA SER A 6 19.40 17.58 13.68
C SER A 6 18.55 18.75 14.22
N ASN A 7 17.71 18.47 15.23
CA ASN A 7 16.90 19.53 15.84
C ASN A 7 17.77 20.59 16.51
N ASP A 8 18.86 20.20 17.19
CA ASP A 8 19.82 21.12 17.80
C ASP A 8 20.34 22.16 16.80
N LEU A 9 20.82 21.73 15.63
CA LEU A 9 21.32 22.65 14.60
C LEU A 9 20.24 23.65 14.19
N ARG A 10 19.02 23.17 14.01
CA ARG A 10 17.90 23.96 13.50
C ARG A 10 17.41 24.97 14.52
N GLU A 11 17.41 24.59 15.79
CA GLU A 11 17.07 25.45 16.93
C GLU A 11 18.14 26.53 17.14
N ARG A 12 19.43 26.18 17.10
CA ARG A 12 20.53 27.15 17.20
C ARG A 12 20.53 28.17 16.06
N VAL A 13 20.30 27.72 14.83
CA VAL A 13 20.17 28.60 13.66
C VAL A 13 18.95 29.51 13.80
N ALA A 14 17.81 28.98 14.22
CA ALA A 14 16.60 29.78 14.41
C ALA A 14 16.77 30.81 15.53
N ALA A 15 17.43 30.45 16.64
CA ALA A 15 17.75 31.34 17.74
C ALA A 15 18.71 32.46 17.32
N ALA A 16 19.73 32.15 16.51
CA ALA A 16 20.66 33.16 15.99
C ALA A 16 19.95 34.22 15.13
N VAL A 17 18.99 33.80 14.30
CA VAL A 17 18.15 34.73 13.50
C VAL A 17 17.18 35.50 14.39
N ALA A 18 16.59 34.86 15.41
CA ALA A 18 15.72 35.53 16.38
C ALA A 18 16.47 36.60 17.20
N GLY A 19 17.76 36.38 17.47
CA GLY A 19 18.67 37.34 18.10
C GLY A 19 19.12 38.49 17.19
N GLY A 20 18.55 38.65 15.98
CA GLY A 20 18.78 39.80 15.12
C GLY A 20 19.87 39.63 14.05
N ARG A 21 20.53 38.46 13.97
CA ARG A 21 21.53 38.19 12.92
C ARG A 21 20.86 38.01 11.55
N ARG A 22 21.53 38.46 10.49
CA ARG A 22 21.00 38.32 9.11
C ARG A 22 21.04 36.86 8.66
N CYS A 23 20.02 36.39 7.94
CA CYS A 23 19.95 34.99 7.50
C CYS A 23 21.18 34.53 6.68
N ARG A 24 21.76 35.41 5.86
CA ARG A 24 22.96 35.10 5.06
C ARG A 24 24.21 34.92 5.92
N GLU A 25 24.33 35.72 6.98
CA GLU A 25 25.43 35.60 7.94
C GLU A 25 25.33 34.31 8.74
N VAL A 26 24.12 33.98 9.22
CA VAL A 26 23.86 32.73 9.95
C VAL A 26 24.10 31.51 9.04
N ALA A 27 23.72 31.58 7.77
CA ALA A 27 23.99 30.52 6.80
C ALA A 27 25.49 30.21 6.66
N ALA A 28 26.31 31.25 6.57
CA ALA A 28 27.77 31.10 6.50
C ALA A 28 28.36 30.55 7.81
N LEU A 29 27.87 30.99 8.97
CA LEU A 29 28.38 30.54 10.28
C LEU A 29 28.10 29.07 10.57
N PHE A 30 26.95 28.57 10.14
CA PHE A 30 26.52 27.20 10.39
C PHE A 30 26.75 26.26 9.21
N ASP A 31 27.38 26.75 8.14
CA ASP A 31 27.63 26.04 6.88
C ASP A 31 26.36 25.35 6.32
N VAL A 32 25.27 26.11 6.26
CA VAL A 32 23.97 25.66 5.75
C VAL A 32 23.45 26.58 4.67
N SER A 33 22.60 26.07 3.78
CA SER A 33 21.97 26.91 2.76
C SER A 33 21.15 28.05 3.38
N VAL A 34 21.19 29.24 2.76
CA VAL A 34 20.37 30.39 3.17
C VAL A 34 18.88 30.03 3.20
N SER A 35 18.43 29.20 2.25
CA SER A 35 17.04 28.76 2.18
C SER A 35 16.61 27.93 3.41
N SER A 36 17.52 27.13 3.97
CA SER A 36 17.29 26.35 5.18
C SER A 36 17.10 27.26 6.38
N VAL A 37 17.98 28.26 6.53
CA VAL A 37 17.90 29.27 7.61
C VAL A 37 16.57 30.03 7.55
N VAL A 38 16.15 30.45 6.36
CA VAL A 38 14.87 31.13 6.17
C VAL A 38 13.70 30.22 6.57
N LYS A 39 13.67 28.97 6.10
CA LYS A 39 12.59 28.02 6.43
C LYS A 39 12.52 27.70 7.92
N TRP A 40 13.67 27.55 8.60
CA TRP A 40 13.71 27.23 10.02
C TRP A 40 13.30 28.43 10.89
N SER A 41 13.77 29.63 10.56
CA SER A 41 13.37 30.86 11.27
C SER A 41 11.90 31.21 11.07
N GLN A 42 11.36 31.08 9.86
CA GLN A 42 9.92 31.22 9.60
C GLN A 42 9.11 30.25 10.46
N ARG A 43 9.51 28.98 10.48
CA ARG A 43 8.83 27.97 11.28
C ARG A 43 8.87 28.28 12.78
N GLN A 44 10.03 28.69 13.30
CA GLN A 44 10.17 29.11 14.69
C GLN A 44 9.18 30.24 15.04
N ARG A 45 9.00 31.23 14.14
CA ARG A 45 8.04 32.33 14.35
C ARG A 45 6.57 31.86 14.28
N THR A 46 6.24 30.96 13.37
CA THR A 46 4.86 30.49 13.18
C THR A 46 4.41 29.48 14.23
N THR A 47 5.29 28.55 14.63
CA THR A 47 4.91 27.40 15.47
C THR A 47 5.69 27.30 16.78
N GLY A 48 6.59 28.24 17.08
CA GLY A 48 7.43 28.21 18.29
C GLY A 48 8.55 27.17 18.29
N SER A 49 8.71 26.41 17.20
CA SER A 49 9.73 25.36 17.11
C SER A 49 10.28 25.23 15.69
N ALA A 50 11.61 25.14 15.58
CA ALA A 50 12.31 24.87 14.35
C ALA A 50 12.28 23.38 13.96
N ALA A 51 11.74 22.50 14.82
CA ALA A 51 11.74 21.04 14.64
C ALA A 51 11.10 20.58 13.32
N ALA A 52 11.54 19.41 12.83
CA ALA A 52 11.13 18.94 11.51
C ALA A 52 9.66 18.53 11.58
N LYS A 53 8.91 18.72 10.49
CA LYS A 53 7.62 18.04 10.39
C LYS A 53 7.87 16.54 10.41
N ARG A 54 6.93 15.78 10.96
CA ARG A 54 6.93 14.32 10.86
C ARG A 54 7.16 13.93 9.40
N MET A 55 8.32 13.35 9.13
CA MET A 55 8.68 12.89 7.78
C MET A 55 8.10 11.50 7.60
N GLY A 56 7.36 11.32 6.51
CA GLY A 56 6.53 10.13 6.34
C GLY A 56 5.33 10.09 7.29
N GLY A 57 4.45 9.14 7.03
CA GLY A 57 3.26 8.93 7.84
C GLY A 57 2.25 8.02 7.14
N HIS A 58 1.39 7.41 7.97
CA HIS A 58 0.27 6.62 7.50
C HIS A 58 -0.82 7.57 6.96
N ARG A 59 -1.09 7.52 5.65
CA ARG A 59 -2.29 8.12 5.07
C ARG A 59 -3.47 7.23 5.49
N LYS A 60 -4.48 7.80 6.16
CA LYS A 60 -5.72 7.06 6.48
C LYS A 60 -6.23 6.41 5.21
N ARG A 61 -6.52 5.11 5.27
CA ARG A 61 -7.06 4.38 4.12
C ARG A 61 -8.43 4.97 3.81
N LEU A 62 -8.70 5.20 2.53
CA LEU A 62 -9.98 5.79 2.09
C LEU A 62 -11.19 4.98 2.58
N LEU A 63 -11.00 3.67 2.71
CA LEU A 63 -12.01 2.72 3.15
C LEU A 63 -12.10 2.51 4.66
N GLU A 64 -11.23 3.15 5.47
CA GLU A 64 -11.25 2.99 6.93
C GLU A 64 -12.62 3.33 7.55
N PRO A 65 -13.31 4.43 7.16
CA PRO A 65 -14.64 4.75 7.69
C PRO A 65 -15.74 3.79 7.24
N HIS A 66 -15.53 3.08 6.13
CA HIS A 66 -16.51 2.16 5.53
C HIS A 66 -16.12 0.69 5.77
N ARG A 67 -15.19 0.45 6.69
CA ARG A 67 -14.65 -0.87 7.01
C ARG A 67 -15.76 -1.86 7.35
N ASP A 68 -16.68 -1.47 8.22
CA ASP A 68 -17.74 -2.35 8.70
C ASP A 68 -18.74 -2.70 7.61
N LEU A 69 -19.02 -1.77 6.69
CA LEU A 69 -19.87 -2.02 5.52
C LEU A 69 -19.23 -3.05 4.57
N VAL A 70 -17.94 -2.89 4.27
CA VAL A 70 -17.21 -3.83 3.41
C VAL A 70 -17.11 -5.23 4.04
N ILE A 71 -16.82 -5.30 5.34
CA ILE A 71 -16.72 -6.55 6.08
C ILE A 71 -18.09 -7.24 6.20
N GLY A 72 -19.15 -6.47 6.47
CA GLY A 72 -20.51 -6.99 6.56
C GLY A 72 -20.95 -7.62 5.24
N ARG A 73 -20.76 -6.89 4.14
CA ARG A 73 -21.12 -7.38 2.80
C ARG A 73 -20.38 -8.65 2.41
N LEU A 74 -19.07 -8.74 2.71
CA LEU A 74 -18.28 -9.93 2.42
C LEU A 74 -18.62 -11.13 3.32
N ARG A 75 -19.22 -10.90 4.50
CA ARG A 75 -19.74 -11.98 5.36
C ARG A 75 -21.08 -12.51 4.88
N GLU A 76 -21.94 -11.64 4.37
CA GLU A 76 -23.21 -12.04 3.75
C GLU A 76 -22.98 -12.83 2.46
N GLU A 77 -22.07 -12.36 1.62
CA GLU A 77 -21.77 -12.97 0.32
C GLU A 77 -20.26 -13.20 0.15
N PRO A 78 -19.73 -14.34 0.62
CA PRO A 78 -18.29 -14.61 0.62
C PRO A 78 -17.69 -14.86 -0.77
N ASP A 79 -18.52 -15.19 -1.76
CA ASP A 79 -18.12 -15.42 -3.16
C ASP A 79 -18.12 -14.14 -4.00
N LEU A 80 -18.47 -13.00 -3.40
CA LEU A 80 -18.53 -11.72 -4.08
C LEU A 80 -17.15 -11.30 -4.60
N THR A 81 -17.07 -10.99 -5.90
CA THR A 81 -15.81 -10.54 -6.48
C THR A 81 -15.45 -9.14 -6.00
N LEU A 82 -14.15 -8.86 -5.84
CA LEU A 82 -13.67 -7.53 -5.47
C LEU A 82 -14.09 -6.42 -6.45
N LYS A 83 -14.34 -6.76 -7.73
CA LYS A 83 -14.83 -5.81 -8.73
C LYS A 83 -16.30 -5.47 -8.51
N ALA A 84 -17.13 -6.46 -8.21
CA ALA A 84 -18.54 -6.25 -7.87
C ALA A 84 -18.67 -5.40 -6.60
N LEU A 85 -17.88 -5.70 -5.58
CA LEU A 85 -17.83 -4.91 -4.35
C LEU A 85 -17.42 -3.44 -4.58
N VAL A 86 -16.52 -3.17 -5.53
CA VAL A 86 -16.17 -1.79 -5.91
C VAL A 86 -17.33 -1.08 -6.63
N ALA A 87 -18.11 -1.80 -7.44
CA ALA A 87 -19.29 -1.24 -8.10
C ALA A 87 -20.38 -0.90 -7.08
N GLU A 88 -20.68 -1.81 -6.14
CA GLU A 88 -21.63 -1.55 -5.05
C GLU A 88 -21.18 -0.34 -4.20
N LEU A 89 -19.89 -0.24 -3.87
CA LEU A 89 -19.36 0.92 -3.14
C LEU A 89 -19.48 2.22 -3.94
N ALA A 90 -19.35 2.18 -5.26
CA ALA A 90 -19.54 3.35 -6.10
C ALA A 90 -21.00 3.84 -6.11
N GLU A 91 -21.98 2.94 -6.04
CA GLU A 91 -23.40 3.29 -5.90
C GLU A 91 -23.68 4.02 -4.57
N HIS A 92 -22.92 3.70 -3.52
CA HIS A 92 -22.96 4.38 -2.23
C HIS A 92 -22.13 5.68 -2.20
N GLY A 93 -21.62 6.14 -3.35
CA GLY A 93 -20.81 7.36 -3.47
C GLY A 93 -19.35 7.20 -3.08
N ILE A 94 -18.88 5.98 -2.83
CA ILE A 94 -17.52 5.68 -2.36
C ILE A 94 -16.65 5.26 -3.55
N THR A 95 -15.96 6.23 -4.16
CA THR A 95 -15.05 5.95 -5.29
C THR A 95 -13.78 5.25 -4.80
N THR A 96 -13.66 3.95 -5.08
CA THR A 96 -12.50 3.13 -4.69
C THR A 96 -11.98 2.26 -5.82
N CYS A 97 -10.83 1.63 -5.62
CA CYS A 97 -10.26 0.69 -6.57
C CYS A 97 -10.13 -0.71 -5.93
N PRO A 98 -10.14 -1.79 -6.73
CA PRO A 98 -10.07 -3.17 -6.21
C PRO A 98 -8.86 -3.43 -5.31
N VAL A 99 -7.72 -2.76 -5.57
CA VAL A 99 -6.52 -2.86 -4.72
C VAL A 99 -6.75 -2.27 -3.33
N SER A 100 -7.50 -1.19 -3.21
CA SER A 100 -7.82 -0.58 -1.91
C SER A 100 -8.72 -1.49 -1.09
N VAL A 101 -9.72 -2.10 -1.72
CA VAL A 101 -10.61 -3.09 -1.11
C VAL A 101 -9.81 -4.34 -0.68
N TRP A 102 -8.98 -4.89 -1.56
CA TRP A 102 -8.12 -6.03 -1.23
C TRP A 102 -7.18 -5.75 -0.06
N ARG A 103 -6.59 -4.55 -0.01
CA ARG A 103 -5.72 -4.13 1.09
C ARG A 103 -6.45 -4.04 2.42
N LEU A 104 -7.76 -3.71 2.42
CA LEU A 104 -8.62 -3.72 3.60
C LEU A 104 -8.96 -5.16 4.00
N VAL A 105 -9.48 -5.97 3.07
CA VAL A 105 -9.81 -7.38 3.33
C VAL A 105 -8.60 -8.16 3.85
N ARG A 106 -7.41 -7.88 3.32
CA ARG A 106 -6.15 -8.48 3.79
C ARG A 106 -5.73 -7.99 5.19
N SER A 107 -5.96 -6.74 5.55
CA SER A 107 -5.67 -6.28 6.91
C SER A 107 -6.61 -6.88 7.95
N GLU A 108 -7.81 -7.29 7.53
CA GLU A 108 -8.77 -8.03 8.36
C GLU A 108 -8.45 -9.52 8.52
N GLY A 109 -7.36 -10.00 7.93
CA GLY A 109 -6.99 -11.42 8.00
C GLY A 109 -7.94 -12.35 7.23
N MET A 110 -8.86 -11.80 6.43
CA MET A 110 -9.75 -12.60 5.60
C MET A 110 -8.95 -13.22 4.46
N SER A 111 -8.84 -14.54 4.49
CA SER A 111 -8.24 -15.33 3.41
C SER A 111 -9.27 -16.31 2.88
N PHE A 112 -9.43 -16.31 1.56
CA PHE A 112 -10.26 -17.32 0.90
C PHE A 112 -9.51 -18.66 0.93
N LYS A 113 -9.98 -19.60 1.76
CA LYS A 113 -9.43 -20.96 1.78
C LYS A 113 -9.78 -21.66 0.48
N LYS A 114 -8.81 -21.79 -0.42
CA LYS A 114 -8.95 -22.62 -1.61
C LYS A 114 -9.09 -24.08 -1.19
N LYS A 115 -10.27 -24.66 -1.37
CA LYS A 115 -10.42 -26.12 -1.37
C LYS A 115 -9.97 -26.60 -2.76
N PRO A 116 -8.91 -27.39 -2.90
CA PRO A 116 -8.58 -27.97 -4.20
C PRO A 116 -9.79 -28.76 -4.67
N VAL A 117 -10.23 -28.51 -5.91
CA VAL A 117 -11.19 -29.38 -6.56
C VAL A 117 -10.52 -30.75 -6.62
N ARG A 118 -10.95 -31.66 -5.76
CA ARG A 118 -10.56 -33.07 -5.86
C ARG A 118 -11.24 -33.58 -7.12
N ARG A 119 -10.61 -33.39 -8.29
CA ARG A 119 -10.82 -34.33 -9.40
C ARG A 119 -10.28 -35.65 -8.85
N GLY A 120 -11.16 -36.45 -8.25
CA GLY A 120 -10.84 -37.86 -8.08
C GLY A 120 -10.38 -38.35 -9.44
N ALA A 121 -9.22 -39.00 -9.49
CA ALA A 121 -8.87 -39.77 -10.67
C ALA A 121 -10.07 -40.69 -10.90
N GLY A 122 -10.85 -40.42 -11.95
CA GLY A 122 -11.85 -41.36 -12.40
C GLY A 122 -11.14 -42.70 -12.55
N ALA A 123 -11.79 -43.77 -12.08
CA ALA A 123 -11.26 -45.11 -12.26
C ALA A 123 -10.82 -45.26 -13.73
N PRO A 124 -9.69 -45.93 -14.01
CA PRO A 124 -9.27 -46.16 -15.39
C PRO A 124 -10.40 -46.93 -16.06
N GLU A 125 -11.22 -46.24 -16.85
CA GLU A 125 -12.19 -46.90 -17.71
C GLU A 125 -11.37 -47.76 -18.67
N ASP A 126 -11.71 -49.04 -18.65
CA ASP A 126 -11.04 -50.14 -19.31
C ASP A 126 -10.70 -49.77 -20.75
N ARG A 127 -9.43 -49.45 -20.97
CA ARG A 127 -8.93 -49.06 -22.29
C ARG A 127 -8.85 -50.34 -23.09
N GLN A 128 -9.84 -50.56 -23.96
CA GLN A 128 -9.87 -51.70 -24.89
C GLN A 128 -8.48 -51.91 -25.48
N THR A 129 -7.92 -53.10 -25.23
CA THR A 129 -6.60 -53.50 -25.70
C THR A 129 -6.56 -53.33 -27.22
N ALA A 130 -5.54 -52.62 -27.71
CA ALA A 130 -5.34 -52.40 -29.13
C ALA A 130 -5.37 -53.75 -29.86
N ARG A 131 -6.30 -53.90 -30.82
CA ARG A 131 -6.34 -55.06 -31.71
C ARG A 131 -5.09 -55.03 -32.60
N SER A 132 -4.44 -56.18 -32.73
CA SER A 132 -3.30 -56.39 -33.62
C SER A 132 -3.70 -56.07 -35.07
N VAL A 133 -2.86 -55.28 -35.74
CA VAL A 133 -3.01 -55.00 -37.17
C VAL A 133 -2.38 -56.17 -37.94
N GLU A 134 -3.24 -56.88 -38.67
CA GLU A 134 -3.02 -57.71 -39.87
C GLU A 134 -1.66 -58.43 -40.05
N GLU A 135 -1.71 -59.76 -40.17
CA GLU A 135 -0.58 -60.58 -40.61
C GLU A 135 -0.23 -60.27 -42.08
N VAL A 136 1.02 -59.87 -42.31
CA VAL A 136 1.57 -59.77 -43.66
C VAL A 136 1.80 -61.19 -44.19
N SER A 137 0.96 -61.60 -45.16
CA SER A 137 1.25 -62.76 -46.01
C SER A 137 2.46 -62.46 -46.88
N GLY A 138 3.58 -63.13 -46.59
CA GLY A 138 4.71 -63.27 -47.51
C GLY A 138 4.84 -64.73 -47.93
N SER A 139 4.45 -65.06 -49.17
CA SER A 139 4.77 -66.30 -49.86
C SER A 139 5.70 -66.01 -51.03
N ALA A 140 6.72 -66.87 -51.16
CA ALA A 140 7.68 -67.08 -52.25
C ALA A 140 8.83 -66.07 -52.40
#